data_AF-A0A3D5YI45-F1
#
_entry.id   AF-A0A3D5YI45-F1
#
_cell.length_a   1.000
_cell.length_b   1.000
_cell.length_c   1.000
_cell.angle_alpha   90.00
_cell.angle_beta   90.00
_cell.angle_gamma   90.00
#
_symmetry.space_group_name_H-M   'P 1'
#
loop_
_entity.id
_entity.type
_entity.pdbx_description
1 polymer ?
#
loop_
_entity_poly.entity_id
_entity_poly.type
_entity_poly.pdbx_seq_one_letter_code
_entity_poly.pdbx_strand_id
1 'polypeptide(L)'
;MFPKGMINDVIITISPLGVAQDIDLGVMSIVGSSLSIMVAGIPFDGPVGAAQVGYIDGQYIINPTKEQLKTSLLNLLVSGKKGSINMIECEGNEIPEEILKQAFVEGQKAIDESCDAQAAYLKLCTVEPKKIVYNKPSDEVIAYVSNILTADKLSAMTGNAKVGFNELFSKYEKEAIEIAKENIENNDLEDFTESKVKMAVFYVIKHFLRHRTLETGKRIDDRDIKEIRTLYCEVGLFPRTHGTGLFRRGDTQVLSTVTLGGPGEYLIIDDMENDYVKQRYMHHYNFPPFSVGDAKAIRGTGRREIGHGRLAEKAIEPMLPAKEDFPYTIRVVSDCLGSGGSTSMGSVCGSTLSLMDAGVPLKKPVAGIAMGLMTEHEEDGTITKHMVLNDLMATEDFMGDMDFKVAGTKEGVTAIQLDTKLKGITMDIVHETITRACEGYKEIMDFMLETIPAPRTAVGTYAPKIFTMKISPDKIKEVIGK
;
A
#
# COMPACT_ATOMS: atom_id res chain seq x y z
N MET A 1 -11.82 -1.19 -12.35
CA MET A 1 -13.11 -0.50 -12.59
C MET A 1 -13.31 -0.10 -14.05
N PHE A 2 -12.31 0.48 -14.72
CA PHE A 2 -12.34 0.56 -16.19
C PHE A 2 -12.30 -0.84 -16.83
N PRO A 3 -12.93 -1.04 -18.00
CA PRO A 3 -12.90 -2.31 -18.72
C PRO A 3 -11.48 -2.78 -19.02
N LYS A 4 -11.23 -4.09 -18.89
CA LYS A 4 -9.94 -4.70 -19.24
C LYS A 4 -9.63 -4.45 -20.72
N GLY A 5 -8.40 -4.00 -20.99
CA GLY A 5 -7.92 -3.70 -22.33
C GLY A 5 -8.31 -2.33 -22.87
N MET A 6 -9.06 -1.50 -22.13
CA MET A 6 -9.28 -0.11 -22.53
C MET A 6 -7.93 0.65 -22.53
N ILE A 7 -7.62 1.34 -23.62
CA ILE A 7 -6.37 2.11 -23.78
C ILE A 7 -6.59 3.61 -24.02
N ASN A 8 -7.84 4.07 -23.93
CA ASN A 8 -8.13 5.50 -24.05
C ASN A 8 -7.58 6.26 -22.85
N ASP A 9 -6.99 7.42 -23.12
CA ASP A 9 -6.61 8.36 -22.07
C ASP A 9 -7.86 8.89 -21.36
N VAL A 10 -7.86 8.82 -20.03
CA VAL A 10 -8.90 9.39 -19.16
C VAL A 10 -8.22 10.31 -18.16
N ILE A 11 -8.66 11.56 -18.10
CA ILE A 11 -8.17 12.55 -17.13
C ILE A 11 -9.36 12.96 -16.27
N ILE A 12 -9.22 12.78 -14.96
CA ILE A 12 -10.19 13.20 -13.96
C ILE A 12 -9.58 14.37 -13.20
N THR A 13 -10.28 15.50 -13.17
CA THR A 13 -9.85 16.70 -12.44
C THR A 13 -10.91 17.01 -11.39
N ILE A 14 -10.51 16.96 -10.12
CA ILE A 14 -11.32 17.42 -9.00
C ILE A 14 -10.71 18.73 -8.50
N SER A 15 -11.53 19.78 -8.45
CA SER A 15 -11.12 21.11 -7.98
C SER A 15 -12.05 21.55 -6.85
N PRO A 16 -11.58 21.54 -5.60
CA PRO A 16 -12.37 22.05 -4.49
C PRO A 16 -12.65 23.54 -4.69
N LEU A 17 -13.94 23.91 -4.76
CA LEU A 17 -14.37 25.31 -4.91
C LEU A 17 -14.61 26.01 -3.57
N GLY A 18 -14.80 25.22 -2.52
CA GLY A 18 -14.97 25.67 -1.14
C GLY A 18 -14.73 24.50 -0.21
N VAL A 19 -14.20 24.78 0.97
CA VAL A 19 -13.85 23.78 1.98
C VAL A 19 -14.48 24.18 3.31
N ALA A 20 -15.31 23.30 3.86
CA ALA A 20 -15.66 23.36 5.27
C ALA A 20 -14.46 22.78 6.03
N GLN A 21 -13.80 23.62 6.85
CA GLN A 21 -12.51 23.27 7.45
C GLN A 21 -12.56 22.02 8.34
N ASP A 22 -13.74 21.64 8.83
CA ASP A 22 -13.97 20.50 9.71
C ASP A 22 -14.27 19.18 8.97
N ILE A 23 -14.38 19.17 7.64
CA ILE A 23 -14.70 17.98 6.83
C ILE A 23 -13.54 17.67 5.88
N ASP A 24 -13.11 16.40 5.86
CA ASP A 24 -12.09 15.89 4.93
C ASP A 24 -12.64 15.78 3.49
N LEU A 25 -11.85 16.19 2.51
CA LEU A 25 -12.26 16.19 1.10
C LEU A 25 -12.21 14.81 0.42
N GLY A 26 -11.60 13.80 1.03
CA GLY A 26 -11.32 12.49 0.45
C GLY A 26 -12.58 11.76 -0.04
N VAL A 27 -13.58 11.62 0.83
CA VAL A 27 -14.85 10.95 0.50
C VAL A 27 -15.56 11.64 -0.66
N MET A 28 -15.70 12.96 -0.59
CA MET A 28 -16.35 13.75 -1.64
C MET A 28 -15.58 13.71 -2.97
N SER A 29 -14.25 13.69 -2.92
CA SER A 29 -13.41 13.60 -4.12
C SER A 29 -13.57 12.27 -4.83
N ILE A 30 -13.69 11.16 -4.09
CA ILE A 30 -13.94 9.82 -4.67
C ILE A 30 -15.34 9.76 -5.29
N VAL A 31 -16.37 10.18 -4.55
CA VAL A 31 -17.77 10.17 -5.04
C VAL A 31 -17.94 11.08 -6.26
N GLY A 32 -17.36 12.29 -6.21
CA GLY A 32 -17.38 13.24 -7.32
C GLY A 32 -16.67 12.70 -8.56
N SER A 33 -15.54 11.99 -8.38
CA SER A 33 -14.84 11.31 -9.48
C SER A 33 -15.70 10.21 -10.10
N SER A 34 -16.29 9.34 -9.27
CA SER A 34 -17.17 8.25 -9.71
C SER A 34 -18.33 8.78 -10.57
N LEU A 35 -19.07 9.77 -10.06
CA LEU A 35 -20.17 10.40 -10.79
C LEU A 35 -19.72 11.06 -12.09
N SER A 36 -18.59 11.78 -12.06
CA SER A 36 -18.09 12.49 -13.25
C SER A 36 -17.78 11.54 -14.40
N ILE A 37 -17.16 10.39 -14.12
CA ILE A 37 -16.86 9.37 -15.13
C ILE A 37 -18.16 8.81 -15.74
N MET A 38 -19.12 8.47 -14.88
CA MET A 38 -20.38 7.85 -15.31
C MET A 38 -21.25 8.82 -16.10
N VAL A 39 -21.37 10.08 -15.66
CA VAL A 39 -22.10 11.14 -16.39
C VAL A 39 -21.45 11.45 -17.74
N ALA A 40 -20.12 11.39 -17.82
CA ALA A 40 -19.40 11.54 -19.09
C ALA A 40 -19.65 10.39 -20.09
N GLY A 41 -20.34 9.33 -19.68
CA GLY A 41 -20.65 8.16 -20.51
C GLY A 41 -19.44 7.27 -20.77
N ILE A 42 -18.36 7.41 -20.00
CA ILE A 42 -17.16 6.57 -20.14
C ILE A 42 -17.49 5.18 -19.55
N PRO A 43 -17.23 4.08 -20.29
CA PRO A 43 -17.41 2.73 -19.77
C PRO A 43 -16.67 2.53 -18.45
N PHE A 44 -17.42 2.31 -17.38
CA PHE A 44 -16.92 2.22 -16.02
C PHE A 44 -17.85 1.32 -15.20
N ASP A 45 -17.28 0.34 -14.51
CA ASP A 45 -18.03 -0.62 -13.69
C ASP A 45 -18.42 -0.04 -12.32
N GLY A 46 -19.01 1.16 -12.29
CA GLY A 46 -19.44 1.88 -11.09
C GLY A 46 -20.94 1.80 -10.79
N PRO A 47 -21.46 2.60 -9.83
CA PRO A 47 -20.76 3.64 -9.08
C PRO A 47 -19.80 3.09 -8.02
N VAL A 48 -18.80 3.89 -7.66
CA VAL A 48 -17.92 3.66 -6.51
C VAL A 48 -18.33 4.61 -5.39
N GLY A 49 -18.76 4.05 -4.26
CA GLY A 49 -19.02 4.77 -3.03
C GLY A 49 -17.76 4.91 -2.18
N ALA A 50 -17.79 5.83 -1.22
CA ALA A 50 -16.74 6.01 -0.23
C ALA A 50 -17.32 6.43 1.11
N ALA A 51 -16.62 6.09 2.18
CA ALA A 51 -16.95 6.51 3.53
C ALA A 51 -15.67 6.64 4.35
N GLN A 52 -15.68 7.56 5.32
CA GLN A 52 -14.69 7.63 6.37
C GLN A 52 -15.33 7.16 7.67
N VAL A 53 -14.65 6.33 8.46
CA VAL A 53 -15.19 5.74 9.69
C VAL A 53 -14.25 6.06 10.85
N GLY A 54 -14.81 6.71 11.86
CA GLY A 54 -14.19 6.94 13.15
C GLY A 54 -14.72 5.98 14.22
N TYR A 55 -13.94 5.76 15.27
CA TYR A 55 -14.38 5.09 16.50
C TYR A 55 -14.12 5.97 17.73
N ILE A 56 -15.19 6.41 18.41
CA ILE A 56 -15.14 7.36 19.54
C ILE A 56 -16.10 6.88 20.63
N ASP A 57 -15.65 6.83 21.88
CA ASP A 57 -16.46 6.48 23.05
C ASP A 57 -17.31 5.20 22.87
N GLY A 58 -16.73 4.20 22.20
CA GLY A 58 -17.39 2.91 21.96
C GLY A 58 -18.28 2.85 20.71
N GLN A 59 -18.37 3.93 19.93
CA GLN A 59 -19.30 4.06 18.80
C GLN A 59 -18.58 4.31 17.47
N TYR A 60 -19.11 3.75 16.39
CA TYR A 60 -18.67 4.06 15.03
C TYR A 60 -19.37 5.32 14.53
N ILE A 61 -18.60 6.25 13.97
CA ILE A 61 -19.09 7.49 13.40
C ILE A 61 -18.75 7.50 11.91
N ILE A 62 -19.75 7.68 11.06
CA ILE A 62 -19.58 7.79 9.61
C ILE A 62 -19.32 9.25 9.24
N ASN A 63 -18.32 9.46 8.39
CA ASN A 63 -17.80 10.75 7.93
C ASN A 63 -17.56 11.73 9.11
N PRO A 64 -16.73 11.34 10.09
CA PRO A 64 -16.45 12.16 11.27
C PRO A 64 -15.79 13.49 10.87
N THR A 65 -15.99 14.51 11.69
CA THR A 65 -15.25 15.78 11.53
C THR A 65 -13.79 15.64 11.95
N LYS A 66 -12.93 16.57 11.53
CA LYS A 66 -11.52 16.60 11.95
C LYS A 66 -11.36 16.67 13.47
N GLU A 67 -12.23 17.41 14.17
CA GLU A 67 -12.21 17.46 15.64
C GLU A 67 -12.56 16.10 16.27
N GLN A 68 -13.53 15.38 15.70
CA GLN A 68 -13.87 14.02 16.14
C GLN A 68 -12.69 13.06 15.90
N LEU A 69 -12.02 13.16 14.75
CA LEU A 69 -10.85 12.33 14.43
C LEU A 69 -9.69 12.50 15.43
N LYS A 70 -9.50 13.68 16.03
CA LYS A 70 -8.44 13.90 17.04
C LYS A 70 -8.56 13.01 18.27
N THR A 71 -9.77 12.61 18.64
CA THR A 71 -10.03 11.72 19.78
C THR A 71 -10.43 10.32 19.33
N SER A 72 -10.35 10.03 18.04
CA SER A 72 -10.76 8.74 17.50
C SER A 72 -9.64 7.71 17.59
N LEU A 73 -10.02 6.47 17.91
CA LEU A 73 -9.11 5.33 17.89
C LEU A 73 -8.73 4.92 16.45
N LEU A 74 -9.62 5.20 15.50
CA LEU A 74 -9.60 4.72 14.13
C LEU A 74 -9.90 5.88 13.19
N ASN A 75 -9.15 5.99 12.10
CA ASN A 75 -9.48 6.80 10.94
C ASN A 75 -9.41 5.90 9.70
N LEU A 76 -10.56 5.37 9.29
CA LEU A 76 -10.68 4.44 8.17
C LEU A 76 -11.36 5.11 6.99
N LEU A 77 -10.63 5.41 5.92
CA LEU A 77 -11.19 5.73 4.62
C LEU A 77 -11.34 4.43 3.83
N VAL A 78 -12.57 4.14 3.38
CA VAL A 78 -12.88 2.95 2.60
C VAL A 78 -13.69 3.34 1.38
N SER A 79 -13.44 2.68 0.25
CA SER A 79 -14.23 2.87 -0.97
C SER A 79 -14.43 1.56 -1.72
N GLY A 80 -15.53 1.49 -2.46
CA GLY A 80 -15.81 0.35 -3.31
C GLY A 80 -17.19 0.36 -3.97
N LYS A 81 -17.57 -0.78 -4.54
CA LYS A 81 -18.92 -0.99 -5.07
C LYS A 81 -19.88 -1.41 -3.96
N LYS A 82 -21.17 -1.46 -4.31
CA LYS A 82 -22.17 -2.09 -3.47
C LYS A 82 -21.78 -3.54 -3.12
N GLY A 83 -21.71 -3.85 -1.83
CA GLY A 83 -21.37 -5.16 -1.28
C GLY A 83 -19.89 -5.59 -1.39
N SER A 84 -18.96 -4.71 -1.79
CA SER A 84 -17.54 -5.06 -1.87
C SER A 84 -16.60 -3.87 -1.66
N ILE A 85 -15.40 -4.14 -1.16
CA ILE A 85 -14.36 -3.13 -0.91
C ILE A 85 -13.32 -3.16 -2.03
N ASN A 86 -12.91 -1.98 -2.52
CA ASN A 86 -11.86 -1.83 -3.52
C ASN A 86 -10.57 -1.23 -2.95
N MET A 87 -10.69 -0.23 -2.08
CA MET A 87 -9.54 0.47 -1.52
C MET A 87 -9.78 0.76 -0.04
N ILE A 88 -8.71 0.62 0.74
CA ILE A 88 -8.68 0.95 2.17
C ILE A 88 -7.47 1.83 2.40
N GLU A 89 -7.66 2.93 3.12
CA GLU A 89 -6.60 3.71 3.72
C GLU A 89 -6.98 3.93 5.20
N CYS A 90 -6.24 3.29 6.10
CA CYS A 90 -6.56 3.28 7.53
C CYS A 90 -5.34 3.67 8.36
N GLU A 91 -5.57 4.47 9.40
CA GLU A 91 -4.62 4.77 10.47
C GLU A 91 -5.34 4.73 11.83
N GLY A 92 -4.60 4.43 12.89
CA GLY A 92 -5.15 4.45 14.23
C GLY A 92 -4.15 4.07 15.32
N ASN A 93 -4.61 4.10 16.56
CA ASN A 93 -3.77 3.92 17.73
C ASN A 93 -3.98 2.53 18.35
N GLU A 94 -3.30 1.51 17.80
CA GLU A 94 -3.41 0.10 18.24
C GLU A 94 -4.85 -0.40 18.20
N ILE A 95 -5.48 -0.29 17.03
CA ILE A 95 -6.87 -0.69 16.81
C ILE A 95 -7.00 -2.20 17.04
N PRO A 96 -7.85 -2.65 17.98
CA PRO A 96 -8.17 -4.06 18.16
C PRO A 96 -8.84 -4.65 16.92
N GLU A 97 -8.53 -5.91 16.62
CA GLU A 97 -9.00 -6.59 15.41
C GLU A 97 -10.54 -6.59 15.27
N GLU A 98 -11.26 -6.84 16.36
CA GLU A 98 -12.74 -6.86 16.35
C GLU A 98 -13.35 -5.49 16.06
N ILE A 99 -12.74 -4.42 16.58
CA ILE A 99 -13.17 -3.03 16.30
C ILE A 99 -12.95 -2.72 14.82
N LEU A 100 -11.78 -3.10 14.31
CA LEU A 100 -11.43 -2.89 12.91
C LEU A 100 -12.36 -3.66 11.95
N LYS A 101 -12.64 -4.93 12.22
CA LYS A 101 -13.55 -5.76 11.42
C LYS A 101 -14.96 -5.16 11.36
N GLN A 102 -15.51 -4.75 12.51
CA GLN A 102 -16.81 -4.09 12.54
C GLN A 102 -16.79 -2.72 11.83
N ALA A 103 -15.69 -1.97 11.88
CA ALA A 103 -15.58 -0.71 11.14
C ALA A 103 -15.69 -0.91 9.62
N PHE A 104 -15.14 -2.00 9.07
CA PHE A 104 -15.33 -2.34 7.66
C PHE A 104 -16.79 -2.65 7.33
N VAL A 105 -17.52 -3.32 8.23
CA VAL A 105 -18.95 -3.58 8.07
C VAL A 105 -19.75 -2.26 8.01
N GLU A 106 -19.50 -1.32 8.93
CA GLU A 106 -20.18 -0.02 8.90
C GLU A 106 -19.77 0.81 7.68
N GLY A 107 -18.49 0.78 7.30
CA GLY A 107 -17.99 1.42 6.10
C GLY A 107 -18.63 0.87 4.82
N GLN A 108 -18.84 -0.44 4.71
CA GLN A 108 -19.51 -1.05 3.56
C GLN A 108 -20.98 -0.61 3.46
N LYS A 109 -21.71 -0.51 4.58
CA LYS A 109 -23.08 0.02 4.55
C LYS A 109 -23.12 1.45 4.01
N ALA A 110 -22.20 2.31 4.47
CA ALA A 110 -22.11 3.68 4.00
C ALA A 110 -21.69 3.77 2.51
N ILE A 111 -20.83 2.86 2.04
CA ILE A 111 -20.51 2.71 0.61
C ILE A 111 -21.77 2.36 -0.19
N ASP A 112 -22.55 1.38 0.29
CA ASP A 112 -23.78 0.94 -0.39
C ASP A 112 -24.80 2.08 -0.51
N GLU A 113 -24.98 2.85 0.56
CA GLU A 113 -25.83 4.06 0.57
C GLU A 113 -25.32 5.13 -0.40
N SER A 114 -24.00 5.35 -0.43
CA SER A 114 -23.35 6.27 -1.38
C SER A 114 -23.56 5.84 -2.84
N CYS A 115 -23.43 4.54 -3.13
CA CYS A 115 -23.72 3.97 -4.44
C CYS A 115 -25.19 4.15 -4.84
N ASP A 116 -26.12 3.91 -3.91
CA ASP A 116 -27.56 4.06 -4.16
C ASP A 116 -27.93 5.53 -4.46
N ALA A 117 -27.33 6.48 -3.73
CA ALA A 117 -27.51 7.91 -3.99
C ALA A 117 -26.96 8.32 -5.37
N GLN A 118 -25.77 7.83 -5.74
CA GLN A 118 -25.20 8.08 -7.07
C GLN A 118 -26.07 7.50 -8.18
N ALA A 119 -26.57 6.27 -8.01
CA ALA A 119 -27.46 5.61 -8.96
C ALA A 119 -28.79 6.36 -9.11
N ALA A 120 -29.33 6.92 -8.03
CA ALA A 120 -30.52 7.76 -8.09
C ALA A 120 -30.28 9.06 -8.86
N TYR A 121 -29.14 9.73 -8.64
CA TYR A 121 -28.76 10.95 -9.36
C TYR A 121 -28.57 10.70 -10.86
N LEU A 122 -27.89 9.60 -11.24
CA LEU A 122 -27.63 9.25 -12.64
C LEU A 122 -28.91 9.07 -13.47
N LYS A 123 -30.03 8.64 -12.85
CA LYS A 123 -31.34 8.54 -13.53
C LYS A 123 -31.89 9.90 -13.98
N LEU A 124 -31.40 11.00 -13.42
CA LEU A 124 -31.78 12.36 -13.78
C LEU A 124 -30.92 12.92 -14.93
N CYS A 125 -29.83 12.23 -15.28
CA CYS A 125 -28.89 12.66 -16.31
C CYS A 125 -29.20 12.01 -17.65
N THR A 126 -28.97 12.74 -18.75
CA THR A 126 -28.85 12.14 -20.09
C THR A 126 -27.39 11.75 -20.32
N VAL A 127 -27.12 10.45 -20.40
CA VAL A 127 -25.77 9.91 -20.55
C VAL A 127 -25.61 9.28 -21.92
N GLU A 128 -24.69 9.81 -22.72
CA GLU A 128 -24.35 9.29 -24.05
C GLU A 128 -23.10 8.40 -23.96
N PRO A 129 -23.20 7.08 -24.20
CA PRO A 129 -22.07 6.18 -24.09
C PRO A 129 -20.91 6.56 -25.03
N LYS A 130 -19.71 6.66 -24.49
CA LYS A 130 -18.49 6.89 -25.26
C LYS A 130 -18.02 5.59 -25.91
N LYS A 131 -17.68 5.67 -27.20
CA LYS A 131 -16.94 4.60 -27.88
C LYS A 131 -15.51 4.58 -27.34
N ILE A 132 -15.03 3.40 -26.98
CA ILE A 132 -13.68 3.18 -26.48
C ILE A 132 -12.93 2.17 -27.35
N VAL A 133 -11.61 2.27 -27.31
CA VAL A 133 -10.68 1.42 -28.02
C VAL A 133 -10.16 0.38 -27.04
N TYR A 134 -10.23 -0.87 -27.45
CA TYR A 134 -9.69 -1.99 -26.71
C TYR A 134 -8.41 -2.49 -27.39
N ASN A 135 -7.38 -2.75 -26.58
CA ASN A 135 -6.25 -3.58 -26.95
C ASN A 135 -6.19 -4.77 -25.99
N LYS A 136 -6.69 -5.90 -26.46
CA LYS A 136 -6.56 -7.21 -25.80
C LYS A 136 -6.37 -8.29 -26.87
N PRO A 137 -5.60 -9.34 -26.60
CA PRO A 137 -5.53 -10.49 -27.50
C PRO A 137 -6.88 -11.22 -27.55
N SER A 138 -7.24 -11.75 -28.71
CA SER A 138 -8.33 -12.73 -28.85
C SER A 138 -7.96 -14.07 -28.22
N ASP A 139 -8.98 -14.91 -28.01
CA ASP A 139 -8.79 -16.28 -27.52
C ASP A 139 -7.94 -17.11 -28.47
N GLU A 140 -7.96 -16.81 -29.77
CA GLU A 140 -7.12 -17.45 -30.79
C GLU A 140 -5.63 -17.14 -30.56
N VAL A 141 -5.29 -15.86 -30.35
CA VAL A 141 -3.90 -15.45 -30.06
C VAL A 141 -3.43 -16.05 -28.73
N ILE A 142 -4.29 -16.09 -27.71
CA ILE A 142 -3.99 -16.72 -26.42
C ILE A 142 -3.72 -18.22 -26.59
N ALA A 143 -4.59 -18.93 -27.33
CA ALA A 143 -4.42 -20.35 -27.61
C ALA A 143 -3.14 -20.63 -28.41
N TYR A 144 -2.83 -19.79 -29.40
CA TYR A 144 -1.59 -19.88 -30.17
C TYR A 144 -0.35 -19.76 -29.26
N VAL A 145 -0.31 -18.74 -28.39
CA VAL A 145 0.81 -18.55 -27.45
C VAL A 145 0.86 -19.66 -26.39
N SER A 146 -0.27 -20.18 -25.94
CA SER A 146 -0.32 -21.32 -25.01
C SER A 146 0.40 -22.55 -25.57
N ASN A 147 0.26 -22.82 -26.87
CA ASN A 147 0.98 -23.92 -27.54
C ASN A 147 2.51 -23.69 -27.61
N ILE A 148 2.96 -22.43 -27.61
CA ILE A 148 4.39 -22.07 -27.59
C ILE A 148 4.97 -22.23 -26.17
N LEU A 149 4.17 -21.87 -25.16
CA LEU A 149 4.53 -21.94 -23.74
C LEU A 149 4.14 -23.29 -23.13
N THR A 150 4.82 -24.34 -23.59
CA THR A 150 4.64 -25.72 -23.09
C THR A 150 4.73 -25.84 -21.57
N ALA A 151 4.13 -26.88 -20.99
CA ALA A 151 4.15 -27.15 -19.55
C ALA A 151 5.57 -27.12 -18.93
N ASP A 152 6.58 -27.65 -19.61
CA ASP A 152 7.97 -27.64 -19.13
C ASP A 152 8.54 -26.21 -19.02
N LYS A 153 8.23 -25.34 -19.98
CA LYS A 153 8.63 -23.92 -19.94
C LYS A 153 7.98 -23.18 -18.78
N LEU A 154 6.69 -23.42 -18.57
CA LEU A 154 5.92 -22.82 -17.49
C LEU A 154 6.43 -23.31 -16.12
N SER A 155 6.63 -24.61 -15.94
CA SER A 155 7.21 -25.18 -14.73
C SER A 155 8.61 -24.64 -14.42
N ALA A 156 9.43 -24.35 -15.44
CA ALA A 156 10.73 -23.72 -15.25
C ALA A 156 10.67 -22.28 -14.67
N MET A 157 9.50 -21.61 -14.71
CA MET A 157 9.30 -20.29 -14.09
C MET A 157 9.04 -20.34 -12.58
N THR A 158 9.01 -21.53 -12.00
CA THR A 158 8.67 -21.76 -10.59
C THR A 158 9.81 -22.44 -9.85
N GLY A 159 9.78 -22.31 -8.53
CA GLY A 159 10.80 -22.77 -7.61
C GLY A 159 12.03 -21.87 -7.58
N ASN A 160 13.04 -22.29 -6.80
CA ASN A 160 14.33 -21.62 -6.71
C ASN A 160 15.20 -21.92 -7.95
N ALA A 161 14.73 -21.46 -9.11
CA ALA A 161 15.42 -21.63 -10.38
C ALA A 161 16.72 -20.81 -10.41
N LYS A 162 17.75 -21.34 -11.10
CA LYS A 162 19.03 -20.63 -11.31
C LYS A 162 18.89 -19.37 -12.17
N VAL A 163 17.83 -19.30 -12.98
CA VAL A 163 17.51 -18.17 -13.86
C VAL A 163 16.31 -17.43 -13.26
N GLY A 164 16.41 -16.11 -13.14
CA GLY A 164 15.37 -15.29 -12.53
C GLY A 164 14.09 -15.22 -13.37
N PHE A 165 12.95 -15.02 -12.71
CA PHE A 165 11.63 -14.92 -13.35
C PHE A 165 11.59 -13.91 -14.50
N ASN A 166 12.13 -12.71 -14.31
CA ASN A 166 12.11 -11.64 -15.31
C ASN A 166 12.90 -11.99 -16.58
N GLU A 167 14.00 -12.75 -16.42
CA GLU A 167 14.83 -13.20 -17.53
C GLU A 167 14.09 -14.27 -18.35
N LEU A 168 13.46 -15.25 -17.68
CA LEU A 168 12.63 -16.25 -18.35
C LEU A 168 11.42 -15.61 -19.03
N PHE A 169 10.74 -14.69 -18.36
CA PHE A 169 9.60 -13.95 -18.93
C PHE A 169 10.02 -13.23 -20.22
N SER A 170 11.12 -12.47 -20.16
CA SER A 170 11.64 -11.74 -21.33
C SER A 170 12.08 -12.67 -22.47
N LYS A 171 12.65 -13.83 -22.12
CA LYS A 171 13.04 -14.86 -23.10
C LYS A 171 11.82 -15.44 -23.80
N TYR A 172 10.79 -15.83 -23.04
CA TYR A 172 9.57 -16.42 -23.59
C TYR A 172 8.76 -15.41 -24.40
N GLU A 173 8.75 -14.14 -23.98
CA GLU A 173 8.16 -13.06 -24.77
C GLU A 173 8.82 -12.93 -26.14
N LYS A 174 10.15 -12.84 -26.19
CA LYS A 174 10.90 -12.77 -27.46
C LYS A 174 10.70 -13.99 -28.33
N GLU A 175 10.73 -15.18 -27.74
CA GLU A 175 10.51 -16.44 -28.46
C GLU A 175 9.10 -16.49 -29.09
N ALA A 176 8.07 -16.11 -28.33
CA ALA A 176 6.70 -16.08 -28.84
C ALA A 176 6.52 -15.09 -29.99
N ILE A 177 7.17 -13.92 -29.93
CA ILE A 177 7.15 -12.92 -31.01
C ILE A 177 7.83 -13.47 -32.27
N GLU A 178 9.02 -14.07 -32.14
CA GLU A 178 9.74 -14.64 -33.29
C GLU A 178 8.95 -15.78 -33.94
N ILE A 179 8.32 -16.65 -33.16
CA ILE A 179 7.48 -17.74 -33.69
C ILE A 179 6.17 -17.20 -34.30
N ALA A 180 5.62 -16.11 -33.76
CA ALA A 180 4.42 -15.48 -34.30
C ALA A 180 4.71 -14.52 -35.48
N LYS A 181 5.97 -14.34 -35.90
CA LYS A 181 6.37 -13.30 -36.83
C LYS A 181 5.61 -13.33 -38.15
N GLU A 182 5.46 -14.51 -38.75
CA GLU A 182 4.69 -14.65 -40.01
C GLU A 182 3.21 -14.28 -39.82
N ASN A 183 2.61 -14.61 -38.67
CA ASN A 183 1.23 -14.22 -38.37
C ASN A 183 1.12 -12.72 -38.10
N ILE A 184 2.13 -12.11 -37.46
CA ILE A 184 2.17 -10.67 -37.17
C ILE A 184 2.33 -9.85 -38.47
N GLU A 185 3.11 -10.34 -39.42
CA GLU A 185 3.33 -9.69 -40.72
C GLU A 185 2.17 -9.95 -41.71
N ASN A 186 1.25 -10.86 -41.38
CA ASN A 186 0.09 -11.16 -42.20
C ASN A 186 -1.04 -10.16 -41.95
N ASN A 187 -1.28 -9.27 -42.94
CA ASN A 187 -2.35 -8.27 -42.87
C ASN A 187 -3.77 -8.85 -42.78
N ASP A 188 -3.98 -10.13 -43.13
CA ASP A 188 -5.27 -10.79 -42.98
C ASP A 188 -5.55 -11.22 -41.52
N LEU A 189 -4.53 -11.21 -40.66
CA LEU A 189 -4.61 -11.57 -39.24
C LEU A 189 -4.48 -10.32 -38.35
N GLU A 190 -5.43 -9.39 -38.46
CA GLU A 190 -5.41 -8.09 -37.76
C GLU A 190 -5.24 -8.18 -36.22
N ASP A 191 -5.59 -9.31 -35.60
CA ASP A 191 -5.42 -9.53 -34.16
C ASP A 191 -4.01 -9.99 -33.76
N PHE A 192 -3.24 -10.54 -34.68
CA PHE A 192 -1.84 -10.91 -34.44
C PHE A 192 -0.97 -9.67 -34.55
N THR A 193 -0.74 -9.02 -33.42
CA THR A 193 0.22 -7.91 -33.30
C THR A 193 1.27 -8.24 -32.25
N GLU A 194 2.46 -7.66 -32.35
CA GLU A 194 3.49 -7.83 -31.32
C GLU A 194 2.95 -7.50 -29.92
N SER A 195 2.20 -6.42 -29.78
CA SER A 195 1.56 -6.01 -28.52
C SER A 195 0.61 -7.08 -27.96
N LYS A 196 -0.27 -7.65 -28.80
CA LYS A 196 -1.22 -8.67 -28.37
C LYS A 196 -0.55 -10.01 -28.07
N VAL A 197 0.50 -10.38 -28.79
CA VAL A 197 1.31 -11.58 -28.48
C VAL A 197 2.00 -11.43 -27.13
N LYS A 198 2.60 -10.28 -26.82
CA LYS A 198 3.18 -10.00 -25.49
C LYS A 198 2.13 -10.10 -24.37
N MET A 199 0.95 -9.53 -24.59
CA MET A 199 -0.16 -9.64 -23.63
C MET A 199 -0.64 -11.08 -23.45
N ALA A 200 -0.67 -11.87 -24.53
CA ALA A 200 -1.03 -13.29 -24.47
C ALA A 200 0.02 -14.10 -23.67
N VAL A 201 1.32 -13.84 -23.85
CA VAL A 201 2.39 -14.44 -23.02
C VAL A 201 2.15 -14.13 -21.56
N PHE A 202 1.89 -12.87 -21.22
CA PHE A 202 1.55 -12.47 -19.86
C PHE A 202 0.33 -13.21 -19.32
N TYR A 203 -0.76 -13.32 -20.08
CA TYR A 203 -1.98 -14.00 -19.63
C TYR A 203 -1.78 -15.51 -19.42
N VAL A 204 -1.06 -16.19 -20.31
CA VAL A 204 -0.76 -17.63 -20.16
C VAL A 204 0.08 -17.88 -18.91
N ILE A 205 1.15 -17.10 -18.70
CA ILE A 205 2.00 -17.22 -17.50
C ILE A 205 1.21 -16.89 -16.23
N LYS A 206 0.43 -15.81 -16.25
CA LYS A 206 -0.42 -15.41 -15.13
C LYS A 206 -1.42 -16.51 -14.77
N HIS A 207 -2.07 -17.10 -15.76
CA HIS A 207 -3.02 -18.20 -15.55
C HIS A 207 -2.33 -19.41 -14.91
N PHE A 208 -1.19 -19.84 -15.45
CA PHE A 208 -0.43 -20.96 -14.92
C PHE A 208 -0.02 -20.77 -13.45
N LEU A 209 0.57 -19.62 -13.10
CA LEU A 209 1.04 -19.36 -11.74
C LEU A 209 -0.12 -19.34 -10.74
N ARG A 210 -1.24 -18.70 -11.10
CA ARG A 210 -2.43 -18.64 -10.25
C ARG A 210 -3.04 -20.01 -10.04
N HIS A 211 -3.20 -20.77 -11.12
CA HIS A 211 -3.76 -22.12 -11.04
C HIS A 211 -2.88 -23.03 -10.18
N ARG A 212 -1.56 -23.00 -10.37
CA ARG A 212 -0.62 -23.76 -9.51
C ARG A 212 -0.81 -23.40 -8.04
N THR A 213 -0.82 -22.11 -7.69
CA THR A 213 -0.94 -21.70 -6.29
C THR A 213 -2.28 -22.12 -5.70
N LEU A 214 -3.39 -21.91 -6.43
CA LEU A 214 -4.72 -22.30 -5.97
C LEU A 214 -4.89 -23.82 -5.81
N GLU A 215 -4.28 -24.64 -6.68
CA GLU A 215 -4.41 -26.10 -6.59
C GLU A 215 -3.46 -26.74 -5.58
N THR A 216 -2.22 -26.25 -5.50
CA THR A 216 -1.17 -26.92 -4.72
C THR A 216 -0.87 -26.24 -3.39
N GLY A 217 -1.28 -24.98 -3.21
CA GLY A 217 -0.85 -24.13 -2.09
C GLY A 217 0.61 -23.68 -2.19
N LYS A 218 1.32 -24.03 -3.27
CA LYS A 218 2.72 -23.65 -3.47
C LYS A 218 2.84 -22.36 -4.27
N ARG A 219 3.66 -21.46 -3.74
CA ARG A 219 3.95 -20.15 -4.33
C ARG A 219 4.98 -20.26 -5.45
N ILE A 220 5.26 -19.14 -6.10
CA ILE A 220 6.21 -19.07 -7.22
C ILE A 220 7.61 -19.55 -6.82
N ASP A 221 8.03 -19.34 -5.58
CA ASP A 221 9.32 -19.74 -5.00
C ASP A 221 9.21 -20.98 -4.10
N ASP A 222 8.16 -21.78 -4.27
CA ASP A 222 7.82 -23.00 -3.52
C ASP A 222 7.53 -22.85 -2.02
N ARG A 223 7.51 -21.61 -1.50
CA ARG A 223 7.02 -21.33 -0.15
C ARG A 223 5.56 -21.72 0.02
N ASP A 224 5.20 -22.06 1.26
CA ASP A 224 3.79 -22.18 1.63
C ASP A 224 3.12 -20.80 1.75
N ILE A 225 1.79 -20.77 1.66
CA ILE A 225 1.01 -19.52 1.66
C ILE A 225 1.19 -18.65 2.91
N LYS A 226 1.64 -19.22 4.03
CA LYS A 226 1.87 -18.50 5.30
C LYS A 226 3.33 -18.12 5.55
N GLU A 227 4.26 -18.69 4.79
CA GLU A 227 5.68 -18.60 5.05
C GLU A 227 6.25 -17.21 4.67
N ILE A 228 6.94 -16.59 5.64
CA ILE A 228 7.62 -15.29 5.49
C ILE A 228 9.04 -15.55 4.98
N ARG A 229 9.54 -14.69 4.06
CA ARG A 229 10.92 -14.80 3.57
C ARG A 229 11.92 -14.59 4.69
N THR A 230 13.13 -15.11 4.51
CA THR A 230 14.25 -14.95 5.44
C THR A 230 14.43 -13.50 5.88
N LEU A 231 14.45 -13.30 7.19
CA LEU A 231 14.62 -12.00 7.83
C LEU A 231 16.09 -11.76 8.19
N TYR A 232 16.49 -10.50 8.14
CA TYR A 232 17.78 -10.02 8.64
C TYR A 232 17.60 -8.58 9.10
N CYS A 233 18.14 -8.27 10.28
CA CYS A 233 18.07 -6.95 10.88
C CYS A 233 19.45 -6.54 11.40
N GLU A 234 19.80 -5.26 11.27
CA GLU A 234 21.01 -4.69 11.84
C GLU A 234 20.77 -3.23 12.24
N VAL A 235 21.41 -2.79 13.32
CA VAL A 235 21.32 -1.41 13.86
C VAL A 235 22.71 -0.87 14.18
N GLY A 236 22.86 0.45 14.33
CA GLY A 236 24.14 1.08 14.66
C GLY A 236 25.20 1.01 13.56
N LEU A 237 24.78 1.02 12.29
CA LEU A 237 25.63 0.80 11.11
C LEU A 237 26.65 1.91 10.85
N PHE A 238 26.29 3.17 11.09
CA PHE A 238 27.15 4.31 10.78
C PHE A 238 27.50 5.12 12.03
N PRO A 239 28.74 5.60 12.14
CA PRO A 239 29.23 6.24 13.36
C PRO A 239 28.63 7.64 13.62
N ARG A 240 28.11 8.32 12.59
CA ARG A 240 27.64 9.72 12.70
C ARG A 240 26.12 9.89 12.65
N THR A 241 25.39 8.89 12.18
CA THR A 241 23.92 8.92 12.14
C THR A 241 23.35 8.82 13.55
N HIS A 242 22.23 9.49 13.85
CA HIS A 242 21.67 9.45 15.20
C HIS A 242 21.09 8.07 15.52
N GLY A 243 20.51 7.38 14.54
CA GLY A 243 20.19 5.96 14.60
C GLY A 243 19.99 5.37 13.21
N THR A 244 20.13 4.06 13.10
CA THR A 244 20.07 3.31 11.85
C THR A 244 19.38 1.97 12.05
N GLY A 245 18.67 1.52 11.02
CA GLY A 245 18.00 0.22 10.99
C GLY A 245 18.01 -0.32 9.57
N LEU A 246 18.82 -1.34 9.31
CA LEU A 246 18.79 -2.11 8.08
C LEU A 246 17.86 -3.29 8.29
N PHE A 247 16.74 -3.28 7.59
CA PHE A 247 15.78 -4.38 7.57
C PHE A 247 15.84 -5.06 6.20
N ARG A 248 15.97 -6.39 6.21
CA ARG A 248 15.92 -7.21 5.01
C ARG A 248 14.95 -8.37 5.20
N ARG A 249 14.10 -8.59 4.20
CA ARG A 249 13.15 -9.71 4.10
C ARG A 249 13.22 -10.26 2.68
N GLY A 250 13.88 -11.41 2.51
CA GLY A 250 14.27 -11.93 1.20
C GLY A 250 15.10 -10.92 0.41
N ASP A 251 14.61 -10.53 -0.77
CA ASP A 251 15.27 -9.54 -1.64
C ASP A 251 14.81 -8.09 -1.39
N THR A 252 13.85 -7.89 -0.49
CA THR A 252 13.49 -6.55 -0.01
C THR A 252 14.48 -6.12 1.06
N GLN A 253 15.20 -5.03 0.82
CA GLN A 253 16.16 -4.46 1.76
C GLN A 253 15.93 -2.96 1.86
N VAL A 254 15.75 -2.46 3.08
CA VAL A 254 15.51 -1.05 3.38
C VAL A 254 16.45 -0.61 4.49
N LEU A 255 17.19 0.48 4.24
CA LEU A 255 18.03 1.14 5.23
C LEU A 255 17.31 2.40 5.71
N SER A 256 16.89 2.41 6.96
CA SER A 256 16.28 3.57 7.59
C SER A 256 17.30 4.30 8.46
N THR A 257 17.34 5.63 8.34
CA THR A 257 18.23 6.50 9.11
C THR A 257 17.43 7.57 9.84
N VAL A 258 17.69 7.74 11.13
CA VAL A 258 17.09 8.78 11.98
C VAL A 258 18.01 9.98 12.09
N THR A 259 17.42 11.16 11.97
CA THR A 259 18.00 12.45 12.35
C THR A 259 17.08 13.14 13.36
N LEU A 260 17.55 13.24 14.60
CA LEU A 260 16.99 14.10 15.63
C LEU A 260 17.39 15.58 15.44
N GLY A 261 16.41 16.47 15.49
CA GLY A 261 16.55 17.93 15.38
C GLY A 261 15.99 18.68 16.59
N GLY A 262 16.23 19.98 16.64
CA GLY A 262 15.76 20.85 17.73
C GLY A 262 14.22 20.99 17.75
N PRO A 263 13.62 21.39 18.90
CA PRO A 263 12.16 21.46 19.04
C PRO A 263 11.46 22.44 18.10
N GLY A 264 12.17 23.34 17.43
CA GLY A 264 11.61 24.33 16.50
C GLY A 264 11.65 23.90 15.03
N GLU A 265 12.35 22.81 14.69
CA GLU A 265 12.64 22.41 13.31
C GLU A 265 11.50 21.62 12.66
N TYR A 266 10.25 21.98 12.96
CA TYR A 266 9.07 21.33 12.41
C TYR A 266 9.01 21.48 10.89
N LEU A 267 8.44 20.47 10.22
CA LEU A 267 7.89 20.67 8.89
C LEU A 267 6.57 21.43 9.06
N ILE A 268 6.46 22.60 8.43
CA ILE A 268 5.23 23.37 8.38
C ILE A 268 4.49 22.96 7.11
N ILE A 269 3.29 22.39 7.28
CA ILE A 269 2.37 22.13 6.19
C ILE A 269 1.31 23.22 6.20
N ASP A 270 1.21 23.91 5.07
CA ASP A 270 0.23 24.96 4.80
C ASP A 270 -0.57 24.51 3.57
N ASP A 271 -1.80 24.07 3.81
CA ASP A 271 -2.70 23.56 2.78
C ASP A 271 -4.12 24.11 3.00
N MET A 272 -5.05 23.78 2.12
CA MET A 272 -6.41 24.34 2.18
C MET A 272 -7.28 23.72 3.29
N GLU A 273 -6.91 22.55 3.79
CA GLU A 273 -7.63 21.77 4.79
C GLU A 273 -7.11 22.00 6.21
N ASN A 274 -5.89 22.52 6.36
CA ASN A 274 -5.25 22.66 7.66
C ASN A 274 -4.52 23.99 7.77
N ASP A 275 -4.82 24.73 8.84
CA ASP A 275 -4.08 25.94 9.20
C ASP A 275 -2.76 25.56 9.90
N TYR A 276 -1.63 25.71 9.20
CA TYR A 276 -0.28 25.68 9.78
C TYR A 276 0.03 24.44 10.65
N VAL A 277 -0.06 23.24 10.07
CA VAL A 277 0.31 22.00 10.78
C VAL A 277 1.81 21.98 11.03
N LYS A 278 2.19 21.84 12.31
CA LYS A 278 3.59 21.67 12.73
C LYS A 278 3.90 20.20 12.91
N GLN A 279 4.35 19.56 11.85
CA GLN A 279 4.68 18.15 11.84
C GLN A 279 6.06 17.93 12.49
N ARG A 280 6.04 17.20 13.61
CA ARG A 280 7.24 16.86 14.42
C ARG A 280 7.96 15.63 13.92
N TYR A 281 7.23 14.69 13.34
CA TYR A 281 7.77 13.46 12.80
C TYR A 281 7.61 13.45 11.28
N MET A 282 8.72 13.34 10.56
CA MET A 282 8.74 13.28 9.11
C MET A 282 9.28 11.93 8.68
N HIS A 283 8.56 11.23 7.81
CA HIS A 283 9.05 10.03 7.15
C HIS A 283 9.24 10.31 5.66
N HIS A 284 10.48 10.24 5.22
CA HIS A 284 10.81 10.26 3.80
C HIS A 284 11.17 8.87 3.33
N TYR A 285 10.67 8.54 2.16
CA TYR A 285 10.87 7.25 1.52
C TYR A 285 11.47 7.47 0.14
N ASN A 286 12.60 6.80 -0.12
CA ASN A 286 13.30 6.86 -1.39
C ASN A 286 13.32 5.48 -2.03
N PHE A 287 12.95 5.42 -3.31
CA PHE A 287 12.97 4.21 -4.11
C PHE A 287 13.90 4.39 -5.31
N PRO A 288 15.23 4.33 -5.10
CA PRO A 288 16.18 4.56 -6.16
C PRO A 288 16.10 3.46 -7.24
N PRO A 289 16.31 3.76 -8.53
CA PRO A 289 16.16 2.79 -9.62
C PRO A 289 17.02 1.52 -9.48
N PHE A 290 18.20 1.62 -8.87
CA PHE A 290 19.06 0.46 -8.65
C PHE A 290 18.42 -0.59 -7.73
N SER A 291 17.44 -0.22 -6.89
CA SER A 291 16.74 -1.15 -5.99
C SER A 291 15.93 -2.23 -6.72
N VAL A 292 15.62 -2.00 -8.00
CA VAL A 292 14.99 -2.96 -8.90
C VAL A 292 15.90 -3.37 -10.06
N GLY A 293 17.19 -3.00 -10.01
CA GLY A 293 18.16 -3.28 -11.07
C GLY A 293 18.06 -2.37 -12.29
N ASP A 294 17.32 -1.25 -12.21
CA ASP A 294 17.14 -0.32 -13.33
C ASP A 294 18.18 0.81 -13.31
N ALA A 295 18.69 1.18 -14.49
CA ALA A 295 19.52 2.37 -14.69
C ALA A 295 18.65 3.54 -15.20
N LYS A 296 18.01 4.27 -14.28
CA LYS A 296 17.17 5.45 -14.59
C LYS A 296 17.64 6.69 -13.83
N ALA A 297 17.48 7.86 -14.44
CA ALA A 297 17.76 9.14 -13.77
C ALA A 297 16.63 9.53 -12.80
N ILE A 298 16.99 10.06 -11.64
CA ILE A 298 16.04 10.55 -10.64
C ILE A 298 15.72 12.01 -10.94
N ARG A 299 14.44 12.34 -11.15
CA ARG A 299 13.97 13.71 -11.46
C ARG A 299 13.14 14.36 -10.34
N GLY A 300 13.05 13.70 -9.19
CA GLY A 300 12.25 14.10 -8.03
C GLY A 300 11.52 12.91 -7.43
N THR A 301 10.87 13.13 -6.28
CA THR A 301 10.07 12.11 -5.59
C THR A 301 8.74 11.91 -6.29
N GLY A 302 8.43 10.67 -6.68
CA GLY A 302 7.18 10.31 -7.34
C GLY A 302 6.01 10.13 -6.37
N ARG A 303 4.78 10.09 -6.90
CA ARG A 303 3.54 9.88 -6.11
C ARG A 303 3.59 8.61 -5.26
N ARG A 304 4.13 7.51 -5.81
CA ARG A 304 4.26 6.23 -5.10
C ARG A 304 5.19 6.34 -3.90
N GLU A 305 6.31 7.05 -4.04
CA GLU A 305 7.27 7.24 -2.96
C GLU A 305 6.66 8.06 -1.83
N ILE A 306 5.92 9.13 -2.16
CA ILE A 306 5.17 9.94 -1.19
C ILE A 306 4.12 9.08 -0.46
N GLY A 307 3.32 8.31 -1.20
CA GLY A 307 2.29 7.44 -0.62
C GLY A 307 2.86 6.35 0.29
N HIS A 308 3.96 5.70 -0.11
CA HIS A 308 4.65 4.72 0.73
C HIS A 308 5.28 5.35 1.99
N GLY A 309 5.85 6.56 1.86
CA GLY A 309 6.37 7.33 2.99
C GLY A 309 5.26 7.67 3.98
N ARG A 310 4.11 8.19 3.50
CA ARG A 310 2.96 8.51 4.36
C ARG A 310 2.37 7.28 5.05
N LEU A 311 2.33 6.12 4.38
CA LEU A 311 1.92 4.86 4.99
C LEU A 311 2.86 4.43 6.13
N ALA A 312 4.17 4.55 5.93
CA ALA A 312 5.13 4.24 6.99
C ALA A 312 5.08 5.28 8.13
N GLU A 313 4.84 6.54 7.80
CA GLU A 313 4.68 7.64 8.77
C GLU A 313 3.52 7.37 9.73
N LYS A 314 2.32 7.18 9.19
CA LYS A 314 1.10 6.99 9.98
C LYS A 314 1.10 5.69 10.78
N ALA A 315 1.85 4.67 10.33
CA ALA A 315 2.03 3.42 11.08
C ALA A 315 2.85 3.61 12.37
N ILE A 316 3.82 4.53 12.36
CA ILE A 316 4.76 4.77 13.47
C ILE A 316 4.31 5.89 14.38
N GLU A 317 3.70 6.94 13.82
CA GLU A 317 3.34 8.17 14.54
C GLU A 317 2.58 7.94 15.87
N PRO A 318 1.57 7.04 15.95
CA PRO A 318 0.87 6.75 17.22
C PRO A 318 1.79 6.25 18.34
N MET A 319 2.87 5.58 17.98
CA MET A 319 3.83 4.96 18.91
C MET A 319 4.97 5.90 19.33
N LEU A 320 5.02 7.11 18.79
CA LEU A 320 5.98 8.10 19.23
C LEU A 320 5.66 8.59 20.65
N PRO A 321 6.69 8.93 21.45
CA PRO A 321 6.52 9.57 22.74
C PRO A 321 5.91 10.96 22.58
N ALA A 322 5.25 11.42 23.65
CA ALA A 322 4.76 12.79 23.74
C ALA A 322 5.92 13.80 23.58
N LYS A 323 5.61 15.00 23.12
CA LYS A 323 6.61 16.05 22.88
C LYS A 323 7.31 16.46 24.18
N GLU A 324 6.57 16.42 25.29
CA GLU A 324 7.02 16.79 26.63
C GLU A 324 8.09 15.83 27.15
N ASP A 325 7.96 14.54 26.79
CA ASP A 325 8.88 13.47 27.22
C ASP A 325 10.09 13.35 26.30
N PHE A 326 9.93 13.66 25.01
CA PHE A 326 11.01 13.58 24.03
C PHE A 326 10.98 14.80 23.09
N PRO A 327 11.50 15.97 23.50
CA PRO A 327 11.29 17.26 22.81
C PRO A 327 12.07 17.44 21.49
N TYR A 328 12.31 16.38 20.73
CA TYR A 328 13.00 16.42 19.44
C TYR A 328 12.03 16.47 18.27
N THR A 329 12.42 17.16 17.20
CA THR A 329 11.91 16.86 15.86
C THR A 329 12.60 15.59 15.37
N ILE A 330 11.86 14.72 14.68
CA ILE A 330 12.36 13.42 14.24
C ILE A 330 12.18 13.32 12.74
N ARG A 331 13.27 13.11 12.01
CA ARG A 331 13.25 12.78 10.58
C ARG A 331 13.77 11.38 10.37
N VAL A 332 12.95 10.53 9.76
CA VAL A 332 13.37 9.22 9.26
C VAL A 332 13.47 9.28 7.75
N VAL A 333 14.55 8.75 7.20
CA VAL A 333 14.70 8.53 5.76
C VAL A 333 14.88 7.03 5.54
N SER A 334 14.01 6.41 4.75
CA SER A 334 14.09 5.01 4.37
C SER A 334 14.52 4.89 2.91
N ASP A 335 15.75 4.43 2.70
CA ASP A 335 16.34 4.17 1.40
C ASP A 335 16.16 2.69 1.03
N CYS A 336 15.39 2.43 -0.03
CA CYS A 336 15.21 1.07 -0.54
C CYS A 336 16.48 0.64 -1.29
N LEU A 337 17.18 -0.35 -0.77
CA LEU A 337 18.41 -0.89 -1.38
C LEU A 337 18.11 -2.07 -2.32
N GLY A 338 17.02 -2.79 -2.06
CA GLY A 338 16.51 -3.89 -2.88
C GLY A 338 15.01 -4.04 -2.73
N SER A 339 14.32 -4.48 -3.78
CA SER A 339 12.86 -4.59 -3.81
C SER A 339 12.38 -5.94 -4.35
N GLY A 340 12.21 -6.92 -3.45
CA GLY A 340 11.56 -8.20 -3.74
C GLY A 340 10.06 -8.23 -3.46
N GLY A 341 9.50 -7.20 -2.84
CA GLY A 341 8.09 -7.10 -2.44
C GLY A 341 7.89 -6.19 -1.21
N SER A 342 6.92 -5.29 -1.29
CA SER A 342 6.52 -4.32 -0.26
C SER A 342 7.66 -3.70 0.57
N THR A 343 8.47 -2.88 -0.10
CA THR A 343 9.47 -2.02 0.55
C THR A 343 8.86 -0.98 1.49
N SER A 344 7.58 -0.63 1.37
CA SER A 344 6.89 0.24 2.33
C SER A 344 6.78 -0.42 3.71
N MET A 345 6.44 -1.72 3.78
CA MET A 345 6.44 -2.46 5.04
C MET A 345 7.86 -2.72 5.56
N GLY A 346 8.82 -2.93 4.65
CA GLY A 346 10.25 -2.91 5.02
C GLY A 346 10.68 -1.58 5.64
N SER A 347 10.11 -0.46 5.20
CA SER A 347 10.38 0.87 5.75
C SER A 347 9.76 1.05 7.13
N VAL A 348 8.57 0.52 7.41
CA VAL A 348 8.01 0.51 8.77
C VAL A 348 8.96 -0.22 9.72
N CYS A 349 9.38 -1.43 9.37
CA CYS A 349 10.29 -2.24 10.20
C CYS A 349 11.65 -1.56 10.38
N GLY A 350 12.27 -1.08 9.30
CA GLY A 350 13.53 -0.33 9.34
C GLY A 350 13.43 0.94 10.19
N SER A 351 12.30 1.66 10.09
CA SER A 351 12.05 2.87 10.87
C SER A 351 12.00 2.57 12.36
N THR A 352 11.23 1.55 12.76
CA THR A 352 11.19 1.08 14.15
C THR A 352 12.58 0.78 14.69
N LEU A 353 13.37 -0.03 13.97
CA LEU A 353 14.74 -0.36 14.34
C LEU A 353 15.60 0.90 14.50
N SER A 354 15.55 1.81 13.53
CA SER A 354 16.36 3.04 13.52
C SER A 354 15.97 4.02 14.62
N LEU A 355 14.69 4.11 14.98
CA LEU A 355 14.17 4.95 16.07
C LEU A 355 14.60 4.40 17.43
N MET A 356 14.50 3.08 17.62
CA MET A 356 14.99 2.42 18.83
C MET A 356 16.51 2.59 18.97
N ASP A 357 17.26 2.44 17.87
CA ASP A 357 18.70 2.66 17.81
C ASP A 357 19.08 4.13 18.13
N ALA A 358 18.26 5.09 17.68
CA ALA A 358 18.46 6.52 17.99
C ALA A 358 18.15 6.90 19.45
N GLY A 359 17.65 5.97 20.26
CA GLY A 359 17.20 6.23 21.62
C GLY A 359 15.89 7.01 21.70
N VAL A 360 15.05 6.93 20.65
CA VAL A 360 13.68 7.44 20.71
C VAL A 360 12.86 6.47 21.58
N PRO A 361 12.28 6.92 22.70
CA PRO A 361 11.50 6.05 23.58
C PRO A 361 10.13 5.78 22.98
N LEU A 362 10.09 4.94 21.94
CA LEU A 362 8.83 4.45 21.37
C LEU A 362 8.01 3.79 22.46
N LYS A 363 6.69 4.04 22.46
CA LYS A 363 5.76 3.37 23.37
C LYS A 363 5.86 1.86 23.21
N LYS A 364 5.82 1.39 21.96
CA LYS A 364 5.95 -0.01 21.54
C LYS A 364 6.57 -0.08 20.13
N PRO A 365 7.26 -1.18 19.79
CA PRO A 365 7.74 -1.43 18.43
C PRO A 365 6.57 -1.67 17.48
N VAL A 366 6.75 -1.28 16.22
CA VAL A 366 5.79 -1.53 15.12
C VAL A 366 6.47 -2.36 14.04
N ALA A 367 5.77 -3.35 13.51
CA ALA A 367 6.19 -4.11 12.33
C ALA A 367 5.10 -4.08 11.26
N GLY A 368 5.47 -4.37 10.02
CA GLY A 368 4.55 -4.39 8.90
C GLY A 368 4.73 -5.61 7.99
N ILE A 369 3.63 -6.06 7.40
CA ILE A 369 3.58 -7.15 6.42
C ILE A 369 2.69 -6.76 5.25
N ALA A 370 3.02 -7.29 4.06
CA ALA A 370 2.15 -7.20 2.90
C ALA A 370 1.57 -8.56 2.58
N MET A 371 0.28 -8.57 2.28
CA MET A 371 -0.51 -9.75 2.00
C MET A 371 -0.98 -9.71 0.55
N GLY A 372 -1.00 -10.89 -0.07
CA GLY A 372 -1.53 -11.12 -1.40
C GLY A 372 -2.88 -11.79 -1.38
N LEU A 373 -3.54 -11.74 -2.54
CA LEU A 373 -4.66 -12.60 -2.86
C LEU A 373 -4.48 -13.19 -4.26
N MET A 374 -4.73 -14.49 -4.37
CA MET A 374 -5.01 -15.14 -5.64
C MET A 374 -6.42 -15.69 -5.62
N THR A 375 -7.15 -15.55 -6.71
CA THR A 375 -8.54 -15.95 -6.82
C THR A 375 -8.86 -16.65 -8.14
N GLU A 376 -9.91 -17.45 -8.12
CA GLU A 376 -10.62 -17.92 -9.31
C GLU A 376 -12.01 -17.26 -9.32
N HIS A 377 -12.49 -16.91 -10.51
CA HIS A 377 -13.77 -16.23 -10.65
C HIS A 377 -14.58 -16.75 -11.83
N GLU A 378 -15.89 -16.63 -11.69
CA GLU A 378 -16.83 -16.66 -12.79
C GLU A 378 -16.75 -15.38 -13.65
N GLU A 379 -17.37 -15.40 -14.83
CA GLU A 379 -17.39 -14.25 -15.76
C GLU A 379 -18.01 -12.97 -15.15
N ASP A 380 -18.97 -13.13 -14.23
CA ASP A 380 -19.61 -12.01 -13.54
C ASP A 380 -18.68 -11.33 -12.50
N GLY A 381 -17.61 -12.02 -12.10
CA GLY A 381 -16.62 -11.58 -11.11
C GLY A 381 -16.78 -12.24 -9.73
N THR A 382 -17.73 -13.15 -9.56
CA THR A 382 -17.93 -13.91 -8.32
C THR A 382 -16.70 -14.77 -8.04
N ILE A 383 -16.12 -14.64 -6.85
CA ILE A 383 -14.96 -15.44 -6.40
C ILE A 383 -15.42 -16.84 -6.03
N THR A 384 -14.91 -17.87 -6.70
CA THR A 384 -15.21 -19.29 -6.43
C THR A 384 -14.17 -19.95 -5.54
N LYS A 385 -12.93 -19.50 -5.63
CA LYS A 385 -11.80 -19.99 -4.84
C LYS A 385 -10.85 -18.83 -4.56
N HIS A 386 -10.25 -18.80 -3.37
CA HIS A 386 -9.23 -17.81 -3.03
C HIS A 386 -8.14 -18.38 -2.14
N MET A 387 -6.98 -17.73 -2.17
CA MET A 387 -5.87 -17.95 -1.24
C MET A 387 -5.23 -16.62 -0.87
N VAL A 388 -5.18 -16.34 0.44
CA VAL A 388 -4.39 -15.23 0.98
C VAL A 388 -2.92 -15.66 1.08
N LEU A 389 -2.00 -14.78 0.71
CA LEU A 389 -0.55 -15.04 0.71
C LEU A 389 0.14 -14.10 1.71
N ASN A 390 0.91 -14.64 2.66
CA ASN A 390 1.71 -13.83 3.58
C ASN A 390 2.99 -13.34 2.88
N ASP A 391 3.47 -12.16 3.23
CA ASP A 391 4.72 -11.60 2.70
C ASP A 391 4.81 -11.67 1.16
N LEU A 392 3.92 -10.92 0.53
CA LEU A 392 3.76 -10.86 -0.92
C LEU A 392 5.07 -10.48 -1.64
N MET A 393 5.39 -11.20 -2.72
CA MET A 393 6.47 -10.85 -3.64
C MET A 393 6.01 -9.87 -4.72
N ALA A 394 6.93 -9.10 -5.31
CA ALA A 394 6.61 -8.21 -6.42
C ALA A 394 6.01 -8.94 -7.65
N THR A 395 6.48 -10.16 -7.92
CA THR A 395 5.93 -11.03 -8.97
C THR A 395 4.51 -11.47 -8.67
N GLU A 396 4.23 -11.82 -7.42
CA GLU A 396 2.91 -12.22 -6.96
C GLU A 396 1.94 -11.05 -6.88
N ASP A 397 2.39 -9.82 -6.56
CA ASP A 397 1.58 -8.62 -6.74
C ASP A 397 1.19 -8.50 -8.22
N PHE A 398 2.19 -8.48 -9.12
CA PHE A 398 1.97 -8.31 -10.55
C PHE A 398 0.97 -9.33 -11.13
N MET A 399 1.04 -10.59 -10.68
CA MET A 399 0.18 -11.69 -11.13
C MET A 399 -1.10 -11.88 -10.30
N GLY A 400 -1.13 -11.37 -9.08
CA GLY A 400 -2.21 -11.52 -8.12
C GLY A 400 -3.31 -10.47 -8.27
N ASP A 401 -4.15 -10.42 -7.25
CA ASP A 401 -5.41 -9.68 -7.25
C ASP A 401 -5.48 -8.57 -6.20
N MET A 402 -4.57 -8.59 -5.24
CA MET A 402 -4.63 -7.73 -4.06
C MET A 402 -3.23 -7.49 -3.50
N ASP A 403 -2.97 -6.25 -3.11
CA ASP A 403 -1.82 -5.82 -2.30
C ASP A 403 -2.36 -5.17 -1.02
N PHE A 404 -2.41 -5.94 0.07
CA PHE A 404 -2.96 -5.54 1.36
C PHE A 404 -1.83 -5.40 2.38
N LYS A 405 -1.50 -4.18 2.76
CA LYS A 405 -0.41 -3.84 3.66
C LYS A 405 -0.97 -3.55 5.06
N VAL A 406 -0.37 -4.15 6.07
CA VAL A 406 -0.80 -4.00 7.47
C VAL A 406 0.42 -3.74 8.33
N ALA A 407 0.33 -2.75 9.20
CA ALA A 407 1.29 -2.50 10.25
C ALA A 407 0.60 -2.44 11.62
N GLY A 408 1.32 -2.83 12.67
CA GLY A 408 0.79 -2.87 14.01
C GLY A 408 1.82 -3.19 15.09
N THR A 409 1.35 -3.14 16.32
CA THR A 409 2.05 -3.58 17.53
C THR A 409 1.51 -4.95 17.97
N LYS A 410 1.99 -5.49 19.10
CA LYS A 410 1.41 -6.72 19.67
C LYS A 410 -0.06 -6.55 20.07
N GLU A 411 -0.50 -5.32 20.35
CA GLU A 411 -1.83 -5.03 20.90
C GLU A 411 -2.85 -4.61 19.84
N GLY A 412 -2.42 -4.13 18.68
CA GLY A 412 -3.37 -3.77 17.63
C GLY A 412 -2.73 -3.20 16.36
N VAL A 413 -3.60 -2.93 15.38
CA VAL A 413 -3.22 -2.38 14.07
C VAL A 413 -3.01 -0.87 14.18
N THR A 414 -1.96 -0.36 13.55
CA THR A 414 -1.67 1.08 13.47
C THR A 414 -1.95 1.65 12.08
N ALA A 415 -1.79 0.86 11.02
CA ALA A 415 -2.08 1.29 9.66
C ALA A 415 -2.47 0.13 8.74
N ILE A 416 -3.40 0.39 7.82
CA ILE A 416 -3.70 -0.48 6.68
C ILE A 416 -3.69 0.34 5.40
N GLN A 417 -3.23 -0.29 4.32
CA GLN A 417 -3.46 0.15 2.97
C GLN A 417 -3.84 -1.06 2.11
N LEU A 418 -4.95 -0.96 1.38
CA LEU A 418 -5.38 -1.98 0.42
C LEU A 418 -5.55 -1.36 -0.95
N ASP A 419 -5.00 -2.03 -1.95
CA ASP A 419 -5.38 -1.85 -3.34
C ASP A 419 -5.72 -3.21 -3.97
N THR A 420 -6.85 -3.31 -4.68
CA THR A 420 -7.27 -4.54 -5.36
C THR A 420 -7.43 -4.33 -6.87
N LYS A 421 -6.98 -5.34 -7.62
CA LYS A 421 -7.18 -5.44 -9.07
C LYS A 421 -8.54 -6.06 -9.41
N LEU A 422 -9.27 -6.56 -8.41
CA LEU A 422 -10.62 -7.09 -8.56
C LEU A 422 -11.65 -5.97 -8.65
N LYS A 423 -12.87 -6.34 -9.05
CA LYS A 423 -14.03 -5.46 -8.95
C LYS A 423 -14.41 -5.13 -7.51
N GLY A 424 -13.89 -5.90 -6.56
CA GLY A 424 -13.96 -5.71 -5.12
C GLY A 424 -13.64 -7.02 -4.41
N ILE A 425 -13.37 -6.97 -3.11
CA ILE A 425 -13.22 -8.14 -2.24
C ILE A 425 -14.38 -8.22 -1.24
N THR A 426 -14.75 -9.44 -0.88
CA THR A 426 -15.80 -9.69 0.11
C THR A 426 -15.31 -9.42 1.52
N MET A 427 -16.23 -9.19 2.45
CA MET A 427 -15.90 -8.95 3.85
C MET A 427 -15.17 -10.14 4.49
N ASP A 428 -15.51 -11.37 4.10
CA ASP A 428 -14.87 -12.58 4.62
C ASP A 428 -13.37 -12.62 4.27
N ILE A 429 -13.02 -12.24 3.04
CA ILE A 429 -11.61 -12.16 2.59
C ILE A 429 -10.88 -11.07 3.35
N VAL A 430 -11.52 -9.92 3.58
CA VAL A 430 -10.95 -8.83 4.39
C VAL A 430 -10.65 -9.32 5.80
N HIS A 431 -11.61 -9.99 6.45
CA HIS A 431 -11.46 -10.52 7.81
C HIS A 431 -10.35 -11.57 7.90
N GLU A 432 -10.31 -12.54 6.99
CA GLU A 432 -9.24 -13.55 6.92
C GLU A 432 -7.88 -12.88 6.77
N THR A 433 -7.78 -11.89 5.86
CA THR A 433 -6.54 -11.19 5.57
C THR A 433 -6.02 -10.43 6.79
N ILE A 434 -6.88 -9.74 7.54
CA ILE A 434 -6.49 -9.00 8.74
C ILE A 434 -5.93 -9.97 9.79
N THR A 435 -6.65 -11.05 10.10
CA THR A 435 -6.21 -12.04 11.09
C THR A 435 -4.83 -12.59 10.73
N ARG A 436 -4.64 -13.01 9.47
CA ARG A 436 -3.34 -13.54 8.98
C ARG A 436 -2.23 -12.50 8.97
N ALA A 437 -2.55 -11.25 8.66
CA ALA A 437 -1.58 -10.16 8.70
C ALA A 437 -1.13 -9.85 10.13
N CYS A 438 -2.06 -9.88 11.09
CA CYS A 438 -1.78 -9.73 12.52
C CYS A 438 -0.80 -10.79 13.02
N GLU A 439 -0.99 -12.05 12.64
CA GLU A 439 -0.05 -13.13 12.94
C GLU A 439 1.32 -12.85 12.29
N GLY A 440 1.32 -12.51 11.00
CA GLY A 440 2.55 -12.36 10.21
C GLY A 440 3.44 -11.18 10.63
N TYR A 441 2.89 -10.00 10.90
CA TYR A 441 3.74 -8.89 11.37
C TYR A 441 4.25 -9.12 12.80
N LYS A 442 3.53 -9.89 13.64
CA LYS A 442 4.00 -10.25 14.99
C LYS A 442 5.23 -11.16 14.93
N GLU A 443 5.24 -12.12 14.00
CA GLU A 443 6.42 -12.95 13.72
C GLU A 443 7.63 -12.11 13.29
N ILE A 444 7.42 -11.14 12.38
CA ILE A 444 8.48 -10.21 11.94
C ILE A 444 8.98 -9.36 13.12
N MET A 445 8.06 -8.86 13.95
CA MET A 445 8.39 -8.05 15.12
C MET A 445 9.22 -8.83 16.14
N ASP A 446 8.88 -10.09 16.40
CA ASP A 446 9.64 -10.94 17.32
C ASP A 446 11.10 -11.08 16.85
N PHE A 447 11.32 -11.30 15.56
CA PHE A 447 12.68 -11.31 14.98
C PHE A 447 13.40 -9.96 15.10
N MET A 448 12.71 -8.84 14.87
CA MET A 448 13.29 -7.50 15.05
C MET A 448 13.76 -7.27 16.49
N LEU A 449 13.00 -7.77 17.48
CA LEU A 449 13.31 -7.62 18.90
C LEU A 449 14.50 -8.47 19.36
N GLU A 450 14.85 -9.54 18.63
CA GLU A 450 16.11 -10.26 18.86
C GLU A 450 17.33 -9.38 18.56
N THR A 451 17.21 -8.45 17.61
CA THR A 451 18.29 -7.53 17.22
C THR A 451 18.40 -6.34 18.17
N ILE A 452 17.26 -5.74 18.54
CA ILE A 452 17.20 -4.62 19.49
C ILE A 452 15.97 -4.78 20.41
N PRO A 453 16.13 -5.33 21.63
CA PRO A 453 14.99 -5.66 22.49
C PRO A 453 14.19 -4.45 22.98
N ALA A 454 14.83 -3.28 23.08
CA ALA A 454 14.23 -2.04 23.57
C ALA A 454 14.98 -0.82 22.99
N PRO A 455 14.36 0.38 22.95
CA PRO A 455 15.07 1.60 22.61
C PRO A 455 16.34 1.79 23.45
N ARG A 456 17.39 2.37 22.85
CA ARG A 456 18.58 2.76 23.62
C ARG A 456 18.19 3.74 24.72
N THR A 457 18.85 3.62 25.87
CA THR A 457 18.54 4.41 27.07
C THR A 457 18.88 5.90 26.93
N ALA A 458 19.69 6.27 25.94
CA ALA A 458 20.06 7.65 25.67
C ALA A 458 20.24 7.88 24.17
N VAL A 459 19.98 9.11 23.72
CA VAL A 459 20.28 9.55 22.36
C VAL A 459 21.79 9.58 22.13
N GLY A 460 22.21 9.30 20.89
CA GLY A 460 23.62 9.22 20.51
C GLY A 460 24.44 10.48 20.79
N THR A 461 25.77 10.36 20.73
CA THR A 461 26.73 11.44 21.02
C THR A 461 26.58 12.65 20.09
N TYR A 462 26.24 12.40 18.81
CA TYR A 462 26.12 13.44 17.80
C TYR A 462 24.71 14.05 17.72
N ALA A 463 23.73 13.46 18.40
CA ALA A 463 22.40 14.03 18.48
C ALA A 463 22.44 15.32 19.34
N PRO A 464 21.62 16.33 19.00
CA PRO A 464 21.48 17.51 19.85
C PRO A 464 21.08 17.08 21.27
N LYS A 465 21.60 17.77 22.29
CA LYS A 465 21.20 17.54 23.68
C LYS A 465 20.27 18.66 24.11
N ILE A 466 19.03 18.29 24.47
CA ILE A 466 18.03 19.25 24.93
C ILE A 466 18.05 19.33 26.44
N PHE A 467 18.24 20.54 26.97
CA PHE A 467 18.10 20.85 28.38
C PHE A 467 16.75 21.50 28.64
N THR A 468 15.91 20.81 29.40
CA THR A 468 14.59 21.33 29.80
C THR A 468 14.66 21.81 31.24
N MET A 469 14.27 23.07 31.47
CA MET A 469 14.09 23.62 32.82
C MET A 469 12.68 24.17 32.99
N LYS A 470 12.10 24.00 34.17
CA LYS A 470 10.82 24.63 34.54
C LYS A 470 11.10 25.92 35.30
N ILE A 471 10.40 26.99 34.92
CA ILE A 471 10.42 28.27 35.63
C ILE A 471 9.04 28.56 36.21
N SER A 472 8.96 29.45 37.20
CA SER A 472 7.66 29.97 37.65
C SER A 472 6.98 30.71 36.50
N PRO A 473 5.67 30.50 36.24
CA PRO A 473 4.92 31.23 35.23
C PRO A 473 5.07 32.76 35.36
N ASP A 474 5.17 33.27 36.59
CA ASP A 474 5.33 34.71 36.86
C ASP A 474 6.66 35.27 36.33
N LYS A 475 7.67 34.42 36.13
CA LYS A 475 9.00 34.78 35.62
C LYS A 475 9.13 34.68 34.10
N ILE A 476 8.06 34.33 33.38
CA ILE A 476 8.09 34.23 31.90
C ILE A 476 8.55 35.56 31.27
N LYS A 477 8.10 36.71 31.80
CA LYS A 477 8.49 38.04 31.30
C LYS A 477 9.99 38.32 31.44
N GLU A 478 10.63 37.80 32.50
CA GLU A 478 12.07 37.96 32.71
C GLU A 478 12.89 37.17 31.67
N VAL A 479 12.38 36.04 31.19
CA VAL A 479 13.05 35.17 30.22
C VAL A 479 12.81 35.61 28.78
N ILE A 480 11.57 35.98 28.42
CA ILE A 480 11.25 36.46 27.06
C ILE A 480 11.90 37.83 26.78
N GLY A 481 12.07 38.65 27.81
CA GLY A 481 12.49 40.04 27.66
C GLY A 481 11.29 40.99 27.53
N LYS A 482 11.59 42.27 27.25
CA LYS A 482 10.57 43.32 27.12
C LYS A 482 9.68 43.16 25.89
#